data_AF-A0A970V2L4-F1
#
_entry.id   AF-A0A970V2L4-F1
#
_cell.length_a   1.000
_cell.length_b   1.000
_cell.length_c   1.000
_cell.angle_alpha   90.00
_cell.angle_beta   90.00
_cell.angle_gamma   90.00
#
_symmetry.space_group_name_H-M   'P 1'
#
loop_
_entity.id
_entity.type
_entity.pdbx_description
1 polymer ?
#
loop_
_entity_poly.entity_id
_entity_poly.type
_entity_poly.pdbx_seq_one_letter_code
_entity_poly.pdbx_strand_id
1 'polypeptide(L)'
;MSRTLVVLLVLVLVSGSAAWAGVTITSPAAGSTVGPATTVTGVATERAFLVVYSEVMSDQDLIGIVPGIRHWTNDDNSYRVKISTPRLFLRGGEVVGGALTYVIHVKAYSQPPQDLNEAPDLGEASVTVSSQ
;
A
#
# COMPACT_ATOMS: atom_id res chain seq x y z
N MET A 1 -46.00 16.00 -25.50
CA MET A 1 -44.93 15.37 -26.31
C MET A 1 -43.87 16.45 -26.48
N SER A 2 -42.68 16.43 -25.88
CA SER A 2 -41.58 15.46 -25.88
C SER A 2 -40.63 15.92 -24.74
N ARG A 3 -40.38 15.19 -23.65
CA ARG A 3 -39.42 14.09 -23.46
C ARG A 3 -38.07 14.26 -24.17
N THR A 4 -37.18 15.09 -23.62
CA THR A 4 -35.74 14.84 -23.73
C THR A 4 -35.05 15.13 -22.41
N LEU A 5 -34.67 14.04 -21.75
CA LEU A 5 -33.95 13.97 -20.50
C LEU A 5 -32.49 14.37 -20.79
N VAL A 6 -32.03 15.50 -20.27
CA VAL A 6 -30.60 15.85 -20.29
C VAL A 6 -29.94 15.02 -19.19
N VAL A 7 -29.41 13.85 -19.54
CA VAL A 7 -28.59 13.05 -18.63
C VAL A 7 -27.29 13.79 -18.40
N LEU A 8 -27.16 14.37 -17.21
CA LEU A 8 -25.96 14.98 -16.68
C LEU A 8 -24.91 13.88 -16.46
N LEU A 9 -24.01 13.67 -17.42
CA LEU A 9 -22.87 12.76 -17.24
C LEU A 9 -21.83 13.47 -16.37
N VAL A 10 -21.97 13.34 -15.05
CA VAL A 10 -20.92 13.71 -14.10
C VAL A 10 -19.85 12.64 -14.17
N LEU A 11 -18.84 12.86 -15.00
CA LEU A 11 -17.62 12.06 -15.00
C LEU A 11 -16.77 12.51 -13.81
N VAL A 12 -17.03 11.92 -12.63
CA VAL A 12 -16.11 12.06 -11.48
C VAL A 12 -14.89 11.19 -11.78
N LEU A 13 -13.86 11.76 -12.42
CA LEU A 13 -12.51 11.23 -12.27
C LEU A 13 -12.09 11.50 -10.81
N VAL A 14 -12.22 10.50 -9.94
CA VAL A 14 -11.43 10.47 -8.72
C VAL A 14 -10.00 10.12 -9.13
N SER A 15 -9.28 11.11 -9.64
CA SER A 15 -7.82 11.08 -9.64
C SER A 15 -7.40 11.24 -8.19
N GLY A 16 -7.23 10.12 -7.50
CA GLY A 16 -6.64 10.09 -6.16
C GLY A 16 -5.27 10.76 -6.21
N SER A 17 -5.24 12.01 -5.78
CA SER A 17 -4.11 12.77 -5.25
C SER A 17 -2.71 12.24 -5.59
N ALA A 18 -2.16 12.66 -6.74
CA ALA A 18 -0.73 12.87 -6.83
C ALA A 18 -0.40 14.18 -6.08
N ALA A 19 -0.62 14.19 -4.77
CA ALA A 19 0.29 14.96 -3.92
C ALA A 19 1.68 14.42 -4.26
N TRP A 20 2.67 15.28 -4.42
CA TRP A 20 4.05 14.86 -4.67
C TRP A 20 4.57 14.13 -3.43
N ALA A 21 4.11 12.90 -3.20
CA ALA A 21 4.71 12.00 -2.25
C ALA A 21 6.11 11.72 -2.77
N GLY A 22 7.13 11.98 -1.96
CA GLY A 22 8.52 11.73 -2.32
C GLY A 22 8.85 10.23 -2.46
N VAL A 23 7.83 9.37 -2.44
CA VAL A 23 7.89 7.94 -2.71
C VAL A 23 6.66 7.47 -3.46
N THR A 24 6.84 6.49 -4.34
CA THR A 24 5.77 5.86 -5.13
C THR A 24 5.88 4.35 -5.05
N ILE A 25 4.77 3.63 -5.22
CA ILE A 25 4.74 2.17 -5.41
C ILE A 25 4.31 1.90 -6.85
N THR A 26 5.15 1.20 -7.62
CA THR A 26 4.87 0.83 -9.02
C THR A 26 4.39 -0.60 -9.17
N SER A 27 4.75 -1.48 -8.23
CA SER A 27 4.23 -2.84 -8.11
C SER A 27 4.17 -3.21 -6.63
N PRO A 28 3.14 -3.96 -6.18
CA PRO A 28 1.98 -4.42 -6.95
C PRO A 28 1.07 -3.27 -7.41
N ALA A 29 0.27 -3.51 -8.45
CA ALA A 29 -0.76 -2.56 -8.86
C ALA A 29 -1.95 -2.61 -7.90
N ALA A 30 -2.65 -1.48 -7.74
CA ALA A 30 -3.85 -1.41 -6.91
C ALA A 30 -4.92 -2.41 -7.41
N GLY A 31 -5.53 -3.13 -6.47
CA GLY A 31 -6.53 -4.16 -6.74
C GLY A 31 -5.99 -5.50 -7.25
N SER A 32 -4.66 -5.64 -7.36
CA SER A 32 -4.06 -6.93 -7.76
C SER A 32 -4.17 -7.98 -6.66
N THR A 33 -4.14 -9.25 -7.08
CA THR A 33 -4.11 -10.39 -6.17
C THR A 33 -2.67 -10.85 -5.95
N VAL A 34 -2.24 -10.97 -4.70
CA VAL A 34 -0.88 -11.35 -4.31
C VAL A 34 -0.87 -12.67 -3.53
N GLY A 35 0.20 -13.44 -3.73
CA GLY A 35 0.43 -14.68 -2.97
C GLY A 35 0.80 -14.41 -1.50
N PRO A 36 1.29 -15.43 -0.76
CA PRO A 36 1.66 -15.30 0.66
C PRO A 36 2.88 -14.38 0.91
N ALA A 37 3.58 -14.00 -0.17
CA ALA A 37 4.58 -12.95 -0.18
C ALA A 37 4.49 -12.20 -1.51
N THR A 38 4.82 -10.91 -1.49
CA THR A 38 4.83 -10.06 -2.69
C THR A 38 6.09 -9.22 -2.78
N THR A 39 6.46 -8.85 -4.00
CA THR A 39 7.55 -7.91 -4.26
C THR A 39 6.97 -6.53 -4.46
N VAL A 40 7.38 -5.61 -3.58
CA VAL A 40 7.05 -4.19 -3.69
C VAL A 40 8.20 -3.49 -4.40
N THR A 41 7.89 -2.79 -5.49
CA THR A 41 8.84 -1.95 -6.21
C THR A 41 8.31 -0.53 -6.29
N GLY A 42 9.24 0.42 -6.38
CA GLY A 42 8.90 1.80 -6.58
C GLY A 42 10.13 2.69 -6.68
N VAL A 43 9.88 3.99 -6.63
CA VAL A 43 10.91 5.03 -6.73
C VAL A 43 10.63 6.11 -5.70
N ALA A 44 11.69 6.60 -5.06
CA ALA A 44 11.68 7.82 -4.26
C ALA A 44 12.26 9.01 -5.05
N THR A 45 11.91 10.23 -4.67
CA THR A 45 12.43 11.45 -5.31
C THR A 45 13.91 11.67 -5.01
N GLU A 46 14.40 11.13 -3.90
CA GLU A 46 15.80 11.18 -3.46
C GLU A 46 16.17 9.92 -2.68
N ARG A 47 17.43 9.84 -2.20
CA ARG A 47 17.89 8.71 -1.41
C ARG A 47 17.17 8.69 -0.07
N ALA A 48 16.41 7.63 0.20
CA ALA A 48 15.52 7.55 1.35
C ALA A 48 15.70 6.24 2.13
N PHE A 49 15.54 6.35 3.44
CA PHE A 49 15.32 5.20 4.31
C PHE A 49 13.84 4.84 4.29
N LEU A 50 13.51 3.63 3.86
CA LEU A 50 12.14 3.16 3.72
C LEU A 50 11.77 2.29 4.91
N VAL A 51 10.55 2.49 5.42
CA VAL A 51 9.86 1.56 6.30
C VAL A 51 8.65 1.03 5.55
N VAL A 52 8.62 -0.28 5.33
CA VAL A 52 7.55 -0.97 4.61
C VAL A 52 6.79 -1.87 5.57
N TYR A 53 5.47 -1.78 5.57
CA TYR A 53 4.59 -2.63 6.38
C TYR A 53 3.26 -2.84 5.67
N SER A 54 2.40 -3.71 6.21
CA SER A 54 1.06 -3.89 5.67
C SER A 54 0.02 -3.94 6.77
N GLU A 55 -1.08 -3.23 6.58
CA GLU A 55 -2.31 -3.45 7.32
C GLU A 55 -3.05 -4.63 6.68
N VAL A 56 -3.65 -5.48 7.50
CA VAL A 56 -4.48 -6.60 7.05
C VAL A 56 -5.92 -6.30 7.41
N MET A 57 -6.77 -6.33 6.40
CA MET A 57 -8.17 -5.94 6.47
C MET A 57 -9.06 -7.15 6.15
N SER A 58 -10.15 -7.29 6.91
CA SER A 58 -11.26 -8.21 6.64
C SER A 58 -12.55 -7.41 6.64
N ASP A 59 -13.31 -7.41 5.54
CA ASP A 59 -14.57 -6.64 5.43
C ASP A 59 -14.45 -5.18 5.87
N GLN A 60 -13.33 -4.53 5.53
CA GLN A 60 -12.95 -3.15 5.89
C GLN A 60 -12.50 -2.94 7.35
N ASP A 61 -12.53 -3.98 8.19
CA ASP A 61 -12.00 -3.92 9.55
C ASP A 61 -10.50 -4.26 9.59
N LEU A 62 -9.71 -3.46 10.30
CA LEU A 62 -8.31 -3.74 10.58
C LEU A 62 -8.21 -4.92 11.57
N ILE A 63 -7.67 -6.04 11.11
CA ILE A 63 -7.48 -7.24 11.94
C ILE A 63 -6.04 -7.41 12.42
N GLY A 64 -5.08 -6.70 11.82
CA GLY A 64 -3.70 -6.72 12.27
C GLY A 64 -2.73 -5.99 11.35
N ILE A 65 -1.48 -5.90 11.80
CA ILE A 65 -0.37 -5.31 11.05
C ILE A 65 0.68 -6.40 10.84
N VAL A 66 1.18 -6.51 9.62
CA VAL A 66 2.33 -7.35 9.27
C VAL A 66 3.53 -6.43 9.12
N PRO A 67 4.51 -6.49 10.04
CA PRO A 67 5.78 -5.79 9.87
C PRO A 67 6.46 -6.27 8.59
N GLY A 68 6.89 -5.33 7.75
CA GLY A 68 7.68 -5.64 6.56
C GLY A 68 9.17 -5.46 6.83
N ILE A 69 9.79 -4.58 6.06
CA ILE A 69 11.25 -4.41 6.05
C ILE A 69 11.64 -2.94 6.16
N ARG A 70 12.88 -2.72 6.62
CA ARG A 70 13.56 -1.43 6.54
C ARG A 70 14.64 -1.50 5.48
N HIS A 71 14.69 -0.54 4.57
CA HIS A 71 15.58 -0.60 3.42
C HIS A 71 15.94 0.80 2.93
N TRP A 72 17.22 1.05 2.66
CA TRP A 72 17.60 2.23 1.89
C TRP A 72 17.23 2.03 0.43
N THR A 73 16.78 3.07 -0.25
CA THR A 73 16.72 3.04 -1.72
C THR A 73 18.11 2.77 -2.31
N ASN A 74 18.10 2.24 -3.53
CA ASN A 74 19.28 2.10 -4.36
C ASN A 74 19.84 3.49 -4.74
N ASP A 75 21.03 3.53 -5.33
CA ASP A 75 21.68 4.79 -5.73
C ASP A 75 20.92 5.56 -6.82
N ASP A 76 20.04 4.89 -7.56
CA ASP A 76 19.11 5.49 -8.53
C ASP A 76 17.75 5.87 -7.91
N ASN A 77 17.66 5.87 -6.58
CA ASN A 77 16.44 6.09 -5.78
C ASN A 77 15.33 5.06 -5.97
N SER A 78 15.56 3.99 -6.73
CA SER A 78 14.62 2.87 -6.83
C SER A 78 14.66 1.99 -5.59
N TYR A 79 13.62 1.18 -5.40
CA TYR A 79 13.66 0.09 -4.43
C TYR A 79 12.93 -1.14 -4.94
N ARG A 80 13.36 -2.31 -4.44
CA ARG A 80 12.70 -3.60 -4.66
C ARG A 80 12.84 -4.42 -3.39
N VAL A 81 11.72 -4.63 -2.69
CA VAL A 81 11.70 -5.38 -1.45
C VAL A 81 10.66 -6.48 -1.48
N LYS A 82 10.96 -7.62 -0.87
CA LYS A 82 10.00 -8.70 -0.68
C LYS A 82 9.39 -8.59 0.71
N ILE A 83 8.07 -8.55 0.79
CA ILE A 83 7.34 -8.51 2.05
C ILE A 83 6.41 -9.71 2.17
N SER A 84 6.03 -10.01 3.41
CA SER A 84 5.05 -11.05 3.72
C SER A 84 3.63 -10.50 3.55
N THR A 85 2.79 -11.26 2.89
CA THR A 85 1.34 -11.06 2.77
C THR A 85 0.64 -12.36 3.19
N PRO A 86 0.87 -12.81 4.45
CA PRO A 86 0.49 -14.14 4.87
C PRO A 86 -1.02 -14.26 4.97
N ARG A 87 -1.57 -15.42 4.61
CA ARG A 87 -2.94 -15.77 5.01
C ARG A 87 -2.93 -15.83 6.54
N LEU A 88 -3.62 -14.90 7.20
CA LEU A 88 -3.72 -14.89 8.66
C LEU A 88 -4.64 -16.03 9.09
N PHE A 89 -4.09 -17.00 9.81
CA PHE A 89 -4.87 -17.94 10.60
C PHE A 89 -5.03 -17.31 11.99
N LEU A 90 -6.19 -16.71 12.26
CA LEU A 90 -6.44 -16.16 13.59
C LEU A 90 -6.55 -17.28 14.63
N ARG A 91 -6.23 -16.90 15.87
CA ARG A 91 -6.08 -17.76 17.05
C ARG A 91 -7.35 -18.59 17.30
N GLY A 92 -7.26 -19.91 17.18
CA GLY A 92 -8.39 -20.83 17.39
C GLY A 92 -8.56 -21.89 16.29
N GLY A 93 -7.77 -21.84 15.22
CA GLY A 93 -7.81 -22.86 14.15
C GLY A 93 -8.94 -22.65 13.14
N GLU A 94 -9.76 -21.62 13.31
CA GLU A 94 -10.73 -21.20 12.32
C GLU A 94 -10.01 -20.34 11.28
N VAL A 95 -9.94 -20.85 10.05
CA VAL A 95 -9.59 -20.02 8.90
C VAL A 95 -10.70 -18.97 8.84
N VAL A 96 -10.37 -17.69 9.00
CA VAL A 96 -11.26 -16.62 8.53
C VAL A 96 -11.29 -16.78 7.02
N GLY A 97 -12.21 -17.61 6.54
CA GLY A 97 -12.40 -17.97 5.16
C GLY A 97 -13.02 -16.79 4.44
N GLY A 98 -12.20 -15.77 4.19
CA GLY A 98 -12.57 -14.55 3.49
C GLY A 98 -11.38 -14.03 2.71
N ALA A 99 -11.64 -13.34 1.61
CA ALA A 99 -10.59 -12.66 0.85
C ALA A 99 -9.99 -11.55 1.73
N LEU A 100 -8.80 -11.77 2.29
CA LEU A 100 -8.09 -10.72 3.01
C LEU A 100 -7.63 -9.65 2.03
N THR A 101 -7.76 -8.40 2.43
CA THR A 101 -7.20 -7.25 1.74
C THR A 101 -5.99 -6.74 2.52
N TYR A 102 -4.91 -6.41 1.84
CA TYR A 102 -3.73 -5.78 2.44
C TYR A 102 -3.63 -4.35 1.94
N VAL A 103 -3.37 -3.42 2.85
CA VAL A 103 -2.89 -2.08 2.50
C VAL A 103 -1.40 -2.06 2.76
N ILE A 104 -0.60 -2.03 1.70
CA ILE A 104 0.86 -2.01 1.79
C ILE A 104 1.29 -0.55 1.86
N HIS A 105 2.02 -0.18 2.92
CA HIS A 105 2.54 1.16 3.14
C HIS A 105 4.05 1.20 2.90
N VAL A 106 4.52 2.27 2.28
CA VAL A 106 5.94 2.63 2.18
C VAL A 106 6.09 4.05 2.69
N LYS A 107 6.69 4.19 3.87
CA LYS A 107 7.07 5.47 4.45
C LYS A 107 8.53 5.77 4.12
N ALA A 108 8.82 6.96 3.61
CA ALA A 108 10.15 7.39 3.21
C ALA A 108 10.68 8.48 4.15
N TYR A 109 11.92 8.29 4.59
CA TYR A 109 12.59 9.20 5.51
C TYR A 109 13.96 9.63 4.97
N SER A 110 14.40 10.86 5.23
CA SER A 110 15.77 11.30 4.86
C SER A 110 16.85 10.57 5.70
N GLN A 111 16.46 10.09 6.88
CA GLN A 111 17.30 9.33 7.80
C GLN A 111 16.46 8.30 8.56
N PRO A 112 17.06 7.26 9.17
CA PRO A 112 16.31 6.31 9.97
C PRO A 112 15.56 7.01 11.12
N PRO A 113 14.23 6.86 11.21
CA PRO A 113 13.46 7.54 12.25
C PRO A 113 13.79 6.95 13.62
N GLN A 114 13.72 7.80 14.66
CA GLN A 114 13.94 7.35 16.04
C GLN A 114 12.69 6.63 16.59
N ASP A 115 11.50 7.01 16.10
CA ASP A 115 10.22 6.39 16.40
C ASP A 115 9.48 6.04 15.10
N LEU A 116 8.89 4.85 15.01
CA LEU A 116 8.12 4.43 13.83
C LEU A 116 6.78 5.16 13.69
N ASN A 117 6.32 5.83 14.74
CA ASN A 117 5.14 6.69 14.70
C ASN A 117 5.45 8.09 14.16
N GLU A 118 6.73 8.43 13.98
CA GLU A 118 7.15 9.68 13.37
C GLU A 118 6.64 9.78 11.93
N ALA A 119 6.08 10.95 11.60
CA ALA A 119 5.61 11.22 10.25
C ALA A 119 6.79 11.21 9.26
N PRO A 120 6.66 10.58 8.09
CA PRO A 120 7.73 10.56 7.10
C PRO A 120 7.96 11.96 6.52
N ASP A 121 9.21 12.43 6.59
CA ASP A 121 9.61 13.73 6.06
C ASP A 121 9.69 13.74 4.52
N LEU A 122 9.88 12.58 3.90
CA LEU A 122 9.88 12.43 2.43
C LEU A 122 8.54 11.89 1.89
N GLY A 123 7.58 11.60 2.76
CA GLY A 123 6.23 11.20 2.40
C GLY A 123 5.95 9.70 2.43
N GLU A 124 4.74 9.35 2.05
CA GLU A 124 4.20 8.00 2.17
C GLU A 124 3.44 7.62 0.89
N ALA A 125 3.58 6.36 0.49
CA ALA A 125 2.76 5.74 -0.54
C ALA A 125 2.06 4.51 0.04
N SER A 126 0.87 4.22 -0.48
CA SER A 126 0.11 3.03 -0.10
C SER A 126 -0.53 2.37 -1.31
N VAL A 127 -0.65 1.04 -1.29
CA VAL A 127 -1.37 0.29 -2.32
C VAL A 127 -2.21 -0.82 -1.69
N THR A 128 -3.46 -0.90 -2.13
CA THR A 128 -4.41 -1.93 -1.70
C THR A 128 -4.36 -3.13 -2.64
N VAL A 129 -4.20 -4.33 -2.09
CA VAL A 129 -4.16 -5.61 -2.83
C VAL A 129 -4.97 -6.68 -2.10
N SER A 130 -5.33 -7.76 -2.78
CA SER A 130 -6.06 -8.89 -2.17
C SER A 130 -5.19 -10.13 -2.08
N SER A 131 -5.43 -10.99 -1.08
CA SER A 131 -4.83 -12.33 -1.03
C SER A 131 -5.32 -13.22 -2.17
N GLN A 132 -4.42 -14.04 -2.71
CA GLN A 132 -4.77 -15.25 -3.48
C GLN A 132 -5.31 -16.33 -2.54
#